data_AF-A0A077YUJ5-F1
#
_entry.id   AF-A0A077YUJ5-F1
#
_cell.length_a   1.000
_cell.length_b   1.000
_cell.length_c   1.000
_cell.angle_alpha   90.00
_cell.angle_beta   90.00
_cell.angle_gamma   90.00
#
_symmetry.space_group_name_H-M   'P 1'
#
loop_
_entity.id
_entity.type
_entity.pdbx_description
1 polymer ?
#
loop_
_entity_poly.entity_id
_entity_poly.type
_entity_poly.pdbx_seq_one_letter_code
_entity_poly.pdbx_strand_id
1 'polypeptide(L)'
;MNGPMLLLLLLALSFVVADEEKPKSRIRRQVMHPFLMYPMTPPVYDPPPPYIVPLVHPIPPHHMCMPKRDCTAAPDIQECGQSIARWFWNPVTSKCELFIYGGCSTNSNNFATEQECLRHCAGQCNRCQLPMDIGPCRASMRRWYYDSSSSQCKPFIYGGCGGNSNNFMSNEDCLRACNPTVCTLTAEAGPCNAYIPRWAYNFLLGRCYMFVYGGCGGNANNFETQSECEKVCNSTRPFIL
;
A
#
# COMPACT_ATOMS: atom_id res chain seq x y z
N MET A 1 64.11 -3.11 -8.33
CA MET A 1 63.92 -2.33 -7.08
C MET A 1 62.45 -1.91 -7.03
N ASN A 2 61.59 -2.10 -6.03
CA ASN A 2 61.54 -2.89 -4.79
C ASN A 2 60.04 -3.06 -4.48
N GLY A 3 59.37 -4.06 -5.06
CA GLY A 3 57.96 -4.36 -4.77
C GLY A 3 57.65 -5.10 -3.46
N PRO A 4 58.57 -5.88 -2.82
CA PRO A 4 58.15 -6.75 -1.71
C PRO A 4 57.78 -5.97 -0.44
N MET A 5 58.09 -4.67 -0.36
CA MET A 5 57.73 -3.85 0.81
C MET A 5 56.26 -3.43 0.80
N LEU A 6 55.63 -3.25 -0.38
CA LEU A 6 54.21 -2.91 -0.46
C LEU A 6 53.32 -4.12 -0.10
N LEU A 7 53.83 -5.34 -0.28
CA LEU A 7 53.17 -6.57 0.14
C LEU A 7 52.95 -6.61 1.66
N LEU A 8 53.79 -5.94 2.46
CA LEU A 8 53.61 -5.86 3.92
C LEU A 8 52.49 -4.91 4.34
N LEU A 9 52.21 -3.86 3.57
CA LEU A 9 51.13 -2.91 3.88
C LEU A 9 49.75 -3.47 3.55
N LEU A 10 49.64 -4.28 2.50
CA LEU A 10 48.36 -4.90 2.13
C LEU A 10 47.95 -6.03 3.10
N LEU A 11 48.91 -6.67 3.77
CA LEU A 11 48.63 -7.72 4.77
C LEU A 11 48.09 -7.17 6.11
N ALA A 12 48.13 -5.85 6.34
CA ALA A 12 47.65 -5.26 7.59
C ALA A 12 46.13 -4.99 7.63
N LEU A 13 45.44 -4.96 6.49
CA LEU A 13 44.01 -4.61 6.41
C LEU A 13 43.05 -5.81 6.49
N SER A 14 43.54 -6.98 6.89
CA SER A 14 42.73 -8.19 7.13
C SER A 14 42.25 -8.35 8.57
N PHE A 15 42.09 -7.28 9.36
CA PHE A 15 41.53 -7.33 10.71
C PHE A 15 40.50 -6.21 10.91
N VAL A 16 39.37 -6.51 11.57
CA VAL A 16 38.19 -5.66 11.90
C VAL A 16 37.08 -5.77 10.82
N VAL A 17 35.90 -6.37 11.01
CA VAL A 17 35.17 -6.94 12.16
C VAL A 17 34.24 -8.04 11.62
N ALA A 18 34.08 -9.10 12.42
CA ALA A 18 33.14 -10.20 12.22
C ALA A 18 31.73 -9.79 12.70
N ASP A 19 30.69 -10.15 11.94
CA ASP A 19 29.29 -10.12 12.37
C ASP A 19 28.77 -11.56 12.48
N GLU A 20 28.07 -11.88 13.57
CA GLU A 20 27.57 -13.21 13.92
C GLU A 20 26.47 -13.70 12.95
N GLU A 21 26.72 -14.82 12.25
CA GLU A 21 25.70 -15.51 11.46
C GLU A 21 24.73 -16.30 12.35
N LYS A 22 23.43 -15.96 12.26
CA LYS A 22 22.31 -16.65 12.92
C LYS A 22 22.15 -18.08 12.38
N PRO A 23 21.93 -19.12 13.23
CA PRO A 23 22.07 -20.51 12.85
C PRO A 23 20.94 -21.02 11.94
N LYS A 24 21.34 -21.65 10.82
CA LYS A 24 20.46 -22.32 9.84
C LYS A 24 19.79 -23.55 10.45
N SER A 25 18.46 -23.60 10.36
CA SER A 25 17.61 -24.70 10.84
C SER A 25 17.94 -26.03 10.15
N ARG A 26 18.15 -27.06 10.97
CA ARG A 26 18.57 -28.43 10.64
C ARG A 26 17.49 -29.18 9.84
N ILE A 27 17.76 -29.46 8.55
CA ILE A 27 16.91 -30.32 7.71
C ILE A 27 17.00 -31.77 8.21
N ARG A 28 15.86 -32.35 8.57
CA ARG A 28 15.72 -33.72 9.09
C ARG A 28 15.92 -34.70 7.91
N ARG A 29 17.04 -35.44 7.90
CA ARG A 29 17.30 -36.51 6.93
C ARG A 29 16.27 -37.63 7.12
N GLN A 30 15.34 -37.78 6.18
CA GLN A 30 14.52 -38.99 6.09
C GLN A 30 15.38 -40.11 5.50
N VAL A 31 15.53 -41.20 6.25
CA VAL A 31 16.26 -42.40 5.86
C VAL A 31 15.39 -43.17 4.86
N MET A 32 15.86 -43.28 3.62
CA MET A 32 15.23 -44.08 2.56
C MET A 32 15.52 -45.56 2.80
N HIS A 33 14.48 -46.40 2.93
CA HIS A 33 14.60 -47.85 3.04
C HIS A 33 14.75 -48.51 1.66
N PRO A 34 15.59 -49.55 1.46
CA PRO A 34 16.09 -49.94 0.13
C PRO A 34 15.34 -51.07 -0.61
N PHE A 35 14.14 -51.49 -0.21
CA PHE A 35 13.56 -52.77 -0.71
C PHE A 35 12.25 -52.67 -1.51
N LEU A 36 12.01 -51.57 -2.25
CA LEU A 36 10.90 -51.49 -3.21
C LEU A 36 11.41 -51.20 -4.62
N MET A 37 12.16 -52.14 -5.19
CA MET A 37 12.52 -52.16 -6.61
C MET A 37 11.53 -53.04 -7.37
N TYR A 38 10.35 -52.50 -7.69
CA TYR A 38 9.49 -53.08 -8.74
C TYR A 38 9.62 -52.22 -10.02
N PRO A 39 9.77 -52.85 -11.21
CA PRO A 39 10.07 -52.14 -12.44
C PRO A 39 8.86 -51.33 -12.90
N MET A 40 9.04 -50.00 -12.95
CA MET A 40 8.02 -49.06 -13.41
C MET A 40 7.95 -49.08 -14.94
N THR A 41 6.78 -49.42 -15.48
CA THR A 41 6.46 -49.13 -16.88
C THR A 41 6.44 -47.61 -17.08
N PRO A 42 7.11 -47.07 -18.12
CA PRO A 42 7.17 -45.63 -18.32
C PRO A 42 5.77 -45.07 -18.60
N PRO A 43 5.39 -43.92 -18.02
CA PRO A 43 4.10 -43.31 -18.27
C PRO A 43 4.02 -42.82 -19.72
N VAL A 44 2.93 -43.18 -20.41
CA VAL A 44 2.56 -42.60 -21.70
C VAL A 44 2.04 -41.18 -21.40
N TYR A 45 2.77 -40.16 -21.85
CA TYR A 45 2.36 -38.77 -21.73
C TYR A 45 1.45 -38.40 -22.91
N ASP A 46 0.17 -38.17 -22.64
CA ASP A 46 -0.72 -37.56 -23.62
C ASP A 46 -0.35 -36.07 -23.80
N PRO A 47 -0.23 -35.57 -25.04
CA PRO A 47 0.04 -34.15 -25.29
C PRO A 47 -1.14 -33.28 -24.83
N PRO A 48 -0.88 -32.09 -24.26
CA PRO A 48 -1.93 -31.24 -23.73
C PRO A 48 -2.84 -30.70 -24.86
N PRO A 49 -4.16 -30.54 -24.60
CA PRO A 49 -5.10 -30.06 -25.60
C PRO A 49 -4.80 -28.62 -26.05
N PRO A 50 -4.90 -28.31 -27.36
CA PRO A 50 -4.39 -27.06 -27.91
C PRO A 50 -5.43 -25.93 -27.88
N TYR A 51 -5.95 -25.54 -26.71
CA TYR A 51 -6.70 -24.28 -26.55
C TYR A 51 -7.04 -23.96 -25.08
N ILE A 52 -6.04 -23.86 -24.21
CA ILE A 52 -6.22 -23.04 -22.99
C ILE A 52 -5.58 -21.69 -23.27
N VAL A 53 -6.38 -20.80 -23.86
CA VAL A 53 -6.08 -19.37 -23.78
C VAL A 53 -6.18 -19.04 -22.28
N PRO A 54 -5.12 -18.55 -21.61
CA PRO A 54 -5.24 -18.20 -20.20
C PRO A 54 -6.41 -17.22 -20.08
N LEU A 55 -7.31 -17.47 -19.13
CA LEU A 55 -8.21 -16.44 -18.65
C LEU A 55 -7.33 -15.37 -17.99
N VAL A 56 -6.67 -14.54 -18.81
CA VAL A 56 -6.28 -13.20 -18.42
C VAL A 56 -7.60 -12.46 -18.33
N HIS A 57 -8.34 -12.71 -17.23
CA HIS A 57 -9.22 -11.67 -16.73
C HIS A 57 -8.31 -10.44 -16.63
N PRO A 58 -8.66 -9.31 -17.29
CA PRO A 58 -7.85 -8.12 -17.22
C PRO A 58 -7.53 -7.93 -15.75
N ILE A 59 -6.24 -7.99 -15.42
CA ILE A 59 -5.70 -7.79 -14.07
C ILE A 59 -6.48 -6.59 -13.54
N PRO A 60 -7.42 -6.79 -12.59
CA PRO A 60 -8.24 -5.68 -12.17
C PRO A 60 -7.27 -4.64 -11.63
N PRO A 61 -7.49 -3.33 -11.84
CA PRO A 61 -6.59 -2.30 -11.32
C PRO A 61 -6.37 -2.43 -9.80
N HIS A 62 -7.18 -3.23 -9.09
CA HIS A 62 -6.99 -3.70 -7.72
C HIS A 62 -5.60 -4.27 -7.34
N HIS A 63 -4.73 -4.65 -8.29
CA HIS A 63 -3.32 -4.95 -7.97
C HIS A 63 -2.50 -3.74 -7.49
N MET A 64 -3.08 -2.53 -7.49
CA MET A 64 -2.44 -1.28 -7.04
C MET A 64 -2.24 -1.19 -5.52
N CYS A 65 -2.93 -2.03 -4.77
CA CYS A 65 -2.58 -2.32 -3.40
C CYS A 65 -1.77 -3.61 -3.45
N MET A 66 -0.45 -3.55 -3.32
CA MET A 66 0.29 -4.78 -2.98
C MET A 66 0.06 -5.03 -1.48
N PRO A 67 -0.83 -5.95 -1.08
CA PRO A 67 -0.94 -6.30 0.32
C PRO A 67 0.37 -6.88 0.81
N LYS A 68 0.65 -6.71 2.10
CA LYS A 68 1.71 -7.50 2.75
C LYS A 68 1.43 -8.99 2.51
N ARG A 69 2.48 -9.82 2.44
CA ARG A 69 2.33 -11.29 2.26
C ARG A 69 1.32 -11.89 3.24
N ASP A 70 1.37 -11.44 4.48
CA ASP A 70 0.50 -11.82 5.59
C ASP A 70 -0.99 -11.47 5.40
N CYS A 71 -1.31 -10.63 4.42
CA CYS A 71 -2.67 -10.19 4.09
C CYS A 71 -3.23 -10.86 2.83
N THR A 72 -2.52 -11.85 2.28
CA THR A 72 -2.97 -12.61 1.11
C THR A 72 -3.66 -13.92 1.47
N ALA A 73 -3.60 -14.32 2.74
CA ALA A 73 -4.24 -15.53 3.22
C ALA A 73 -5.77 -15.41 3.17
N ALA A 74 -6.45 -16.51 2.87
CA ALA A 74 -7.90 -16.58 2.99
C ALA A 74 -8.34 -16.39 4.46
N PRO A 75 -9.54 -15.85 4.72
CA PRO A 75 -10.09 -15.80 6.08
C PRO A 75 -10.24 -17.21 6.64
N ASP A 76 -9.87 -17.40 7.91
CA ASP A 76 -10.06 -18.69 8.58
C ASP A 76 -11.49 -18.82 9.12
N ILE A 77 -12.31 -19.62 8.44
CA ILE A 77 -13.73 -19.84 8.74
C ILE A 77 -13.93 -21.17 9.52
N GLN A 78 -12.86 -21.75 10.07
CA GLN A 78 -12.95 -23.00 10.85
C GLN A 78 -13.85 -22.84 12.08
N GLU A 79 -14.68 -23.85 12.37
CA GLU A 79 -15.53 -23.90 13.56
C GLU A 79 -14.74 -24.43 14.75
N CYS A 80 -14.43 -23.56 15.69
CA CYS A 80 -13.66 -23.88 16.89
C CYS A 80 -14.41 -23.53 18.19
N GLY A 81 -15.74 -23.36 18.11
CA GLY A 81 -16.61 -23.16 19.27
C GLY A 81 -16.74 -21.70 19.71
N GLN A 82 -16.18 -20.74 18.96
CA GLN A 82 -16.45 -19.32 19.13
C GLN A 82 -17.04 -18.74 17.85
N SER A 83 -17.75 -17.61 17.95
CA SER A 83 -18.22 -16.86 16.79
C SER A 83 -17.83 -15.40 16.98
N ILE A 84 -16.67 -15.02 16.45
CA ILE A 84 -16.06 -13.71 16.69
C ILE A 84 -16.05 -12.92 15.39
N ALA A 85 -16.70 -11.76 15.34
CA ALA A 85 -16.60 -10.86 14.22
C ALA A 85 -15.16 -10.33 14.08
N ARG A 86 -14.54 -10.58 12.93
CA ARG A 86 -13.17 -10.16 12.60
C ARG A 86 -13.14 -9.59 11.18
N TRP A 87 -12.02 -8.95 10.84
CA TRP A 87 -11.78 -8.36 9.54
C TRP A 87 -10.60 -9.03 8.85
N PHE A 88 -10.70 -9.28 7.55
CA PHE A 88 -9.58 -9.77 6.73
C PHE A 88 -9.43 -8.88 5.49
N TRP A 89 -8.20 -8.78 4.98
CA TRP A 89 -7.94 -8.12 3.71
C TRP A 89 -8.30 -9.03 2.55
N ASN A 90 -9.24 -8.59 1.73
CA ASN A 90 -9.57 -9.21 0.46
C ASN A 90 -8.73 -8.56 -0.66
N PRO A 91 -7.73 -9.26 -1.22
CA PRO A 91 -6.87 -8.70 -2.27
C PRO A 91 -7.62 -8.46 -3.59
N VAL A 92 -8.74 -9.13 -3.81
CA VAL A 92 -9.57 -8.96 -5.03
C VAL A 92 -10.34 -7.66 -4.99
N THR A 93 -10.95 -7.33 -3.85
CA THR A 93 -11.71 -6.07 -3.68
C THR A 93 -10.84 -4.91 -3.20
N SER A 94 -9.62 -5.20 -2.74
CA SER A 94 -8.74 -4.25 -2.03
C SER A 94 -9.42 -3.63 -0.81
N LYS A 95 -10.23 -4.43 -0.10
CA LYS A 95 -10.98 -4.00 1.10
C LYS A 95 -10.67 -4.88 2.28
N CYS A 96 -10.92 -4.33 3.47
CA CYS A 96 -11.12 -5.14 4.66
C CYS A 96 -12.57 -5.56 4.73
N GLU A 97 -12.84 -6.86 4.76
CA GLU A 97 -14.17 -7.43 4.81
C GLU A 97 -14.39 -8.16 6.13
N LEU A 98 -15.64 -8.12 6.62
CA LEU A 98 -16.02 -8.80 7.85
C LEU A 98 -16.20 -10.30 7.61
N PHE A 99 -15.70 -11.12 8.52
CA PHE A 99 -15.93 -12.56 8.56
C PHE A 99 -16.14 -13.04 10.00
N ILE A 100 -16.69 -14.26 10.15
CA ILE A 100 -16.90 -14.90 11.45
C ILE A 100 -15.74 -15.87 11.72
N TYR A 101 -14.94 -15.54 12.72
CA TYR A 101 -13.79 -16.32 13.16
C TYR A 101 -14.17 -17.29 14.28
N GLY A 102 -13.78 -18.56 14.13
CA GLY A 102 -14.12 -19.63 15.06
C GLY A 102 -13.33 -19.68 16.38
N GLY A 103 -12.27 -18.87 16.52
CA GLY A 103 -11.47 -18.81 17.75
C GLY A 103 -10.14 -19.57 17.75
N CYS A 104 -9.72 -20.19 16.65
CA CYS A 104 -8.51 -21.03 16.56
C CYS A 104 -7.60 -20.68 15.38
N SER A 105 -6.33 -21.14 15.40
CA SER A 105 -5.36 -21.09 14.29
C SER A 105 -5.34 -19.80 13.45
N THR A 106 -4.67 -18.77 13.93
CA THR A 106 -4.60 -17.48 13.23
C THR A 106 -3.56 -17.49 12.11
N ASN A 107 -3.98 -17.32 10.86
CA ASN A 107 -3.12 -16.64 9.89
C ASN A 107 -3.15 -15.13 10.15
N SER A 108 -2.11 -14.40 9.72
CA SER A 108 -1.98 -12.96 10.01
C SER A 108 -3.09 -12.07 9.38
N ASN A 109 -3.96 -12.62 8.51
CA ASN A 109 -5.04 -11.87 7.87
C ASN A 109 -6.35 -11.91 8.69
N ASN A 110 -6.24 -11.56 9.97
CA ASN A 110 -7.34 -11.60 10.95
C ASN A 110 -7.18 -10.46 11.97
N PHE A 111 -8.03 -9.45 11.86
CA PHE A 111 -7.95 -8.21 12.64
C PHE A 111 -9.22 -7.98 13.46
N ALA A 112 -9.07 -7.35 14.63
CA ALA A 112 -10.21 -7.06 15.51
C ALA A 112 -11.08 -5.92 14.97
N THR A 113 -10.47 -4.98 14.25
CA THR A 113 -11.16 -3.79 13.70
C THR A 113 -10.82 -3.57 12.23
N GLU A 114 -11.72 -2.92 11.49
CA GLU A 114 -11.49 -2.53 10.09
C GLU A 114 -10.25 -1.62 9.97
N GLN A 115 -10.10 -0.62 10.84
CA GLN A 115 -8.93 0.27 10.84
C GLN A 115 -7.60 -0.46 11.07
N GLU A 116 -7.58 -1.49 11.90
CA GLU A 116 -6.38 -2.31 12.11
C GLU A 116 -6.01 -3.08 10.85
N CYS A 117 -6.99 -3.73 10.21
CA CYS A 117 -6.82 -4.39 8.92
C CYS A 117 -6.30 -3.43 7.84
N LEU A 118 -6.92 -2.25 7.70
CA LEU A 118 -6.53 -1.25 6.71
C LEU A 118 -5.11 -0.77 6.94
N ARG A 119 -4.76 -0.46 8.19
CA ARG A 119 -3.40 -0.01 8.55
C ARG A 119 -2.36 -1.10 8.26
N HIS A 120 -2.70 -2.36 8.50
CA HIS A 120 -1.76 -3.46 8.32
C HIS A 120 -1.62 -3.87 6.85
N CYS A 121 -2.73 -3.99 6.12
CA CYS A 121 -2.83 -4.69 4.85
C CYS A 121 -3.01 -3.81 3.63
N ALA A 122 -3.65 -2.65 3.75
CA ALA A 122 -3.80 -1.76 2.61
C ALA A 122 -2.45 -1.25 2.09
N GLY A 123 -1.35 -1.43 2.85
CA GLY A 123 0.00 -1.07 2.41
C GLY A 123 0.07 0.37 1.88
N GLN A 124 0.93 0.59 0.90
CA GLN A 124 0.86 1.79 0.06
C GLN A 124 -0.08 1.52 -1.12
N CYS A 125 -1.37 1.23 -0.86
CA CYS A 125 -2.39 1.51 -1.85
C CYS A 125 -2.23 2.98 -2.24
N ASN A 126 -1.95 3.26 -3.51
CA ASN A 126 -2.23 4.60 -3.99
C ASN A 126 -3.75 4.77 -3.97
N ARG A 127 -4.30 5.33 -2.88
CA ARG A 127 -5.75 5.51 -2.71
C ARG A 127 -6.39 6.18 -3.91
N CYS A 128 -5.64 7.03 -4.60
CA CYS A 128 -6.07 7.79 -5.76
C CYS A 128 -6.29 6.91 -6.99
N GLN A 129 -5.80 5.68 -6.99
CA GLN A 129 -6.01 4.75 -8.09
C GLN A 129 -7.15 3.75 -7.82
N LEU A 130 -7.72 3.74 -6.62
CA LEU A 130 -8.87 2.90 -6.30
C LEU A 130 -10.11 3.39 -7.06
N PRO A 131 -11.04 2.49 -7.43
CA PRO A 131 -12.28 2.90 -8.10
C PRO A 131 -13.18 3.75 -7.19
N MET A 132 -14.11 4.50 -7.77
CA MET A 132 -15.21 5.10 -7.01
C MET A 132 -16.08 4.01 -6.39
N ASP A 133 -16.46 4.19 -5.13
CA ASP A 133 -17.16 3.16 -4.37
C ASP A 133 -18.21 3.74 -3.42
N ILE A 134 -19.47 3.48 -3.74
CA ILE A 134 -20.64 3.93 -2.99
C ILE A 134 -20.75 3.18 -1.65
N GLY A 135 -20.27 1.93 -1.58
CA GLY A 135 -20.48 1.04 -0.46
C GLY A 135 -21.94 0.52 -0.34
N PRO A 136 -22.24 -0.36 0.63
CA PRO A 136 -23.54 -1.04 0.73
C PRO A 136 -24.65 -0.26 1.46
N CYS A 137 -24.30 0.80 2.20
CA CYS A 137 -25.28 1.62 2.92
C CYS A 137 -26.06 2.56 1.97
N ARG A 138 -27.18 3.11 2.46
CA ARG A 138 -28.14 3.90 1.66
C ARG A 138 -28.27 5.37 2.12
N ALA A 139 -27.29 5.90 2.83
CA ALA A 139 -27.22 7.33 3.07
C ALA A 139 -26.88 8.06 1.75
N SER A 140 -27.13 9.37 1.69
CA SER A 140 -26.79 10.21 0.55
C SER A 140 -25.78 11.27 0.97
N MET A 141 -24.50 10.89 1.02
CA MET A 141 -23.42 11.78 1.43
C MET A 141 -22.61 12.24 0.21
N ARG A 142 -22.59 13.54 -0.08
CA ARG A 142 -21.73 14.08 -1.15
C ARG A 142 -20.27 13.89 -0.75
N ARG A 143 -19.49 13.27 -1.63
CA ARG A 143 -18.05 13.01 -1.47
C ARG A 143 -17.34 13.25 -2.80
N TRP A 144 -16.02 13.18 -2.78
CA TRP A 144 -15.15 13.33 -3.95
C TRP A 144 -14.24 12.12 -4.07
N TYR A 145 -13.98 11.67 -5.29
CA TYR A 145 -13.00 10.63 -5.59
C TYR A 145 -12.08 11.12 -6.71
N TYR A 146 -10.84 10.66 -6.73
CA TYR A 146 -9.91 10.92 -7.81
C TYR A 146 -10.11 9.92 -8.93
N ASP A 147 -10.48 10.41 -10.11
CA ASP A 147 -10.52 9.62 -11.33
C ASP A 147 -9.16 9.69 -12.02
N SER A 148 -8.36 8.64 -11.86
CA SER A 148 -7.01 8.52 -12.42
C SER A 148 -6.98 8.58 -13.95
N SER A 149 -8.06 8.17 -14.63
CA SER A 149 -8.13 8.19 -16.10
C SER A 149 -8.21 9.61 -16.66
N SER A 150 -8.85 10.52 -15.93
CA SER A 150 -9.00 11.94 -16.31
C SER A 150 -8.12 12.89 -15.49
N SER A 151 -7.37 12.36 -14.51
CA SER A 151 -6.58 13.12 -13.54
C SER A 151 -7.38 14.22 -12.83
N GLN A 152 -8.64 13.94 -12.52
CA GLN A 152 -9.57 14.89 -11.93
C GLN A 152 -10.26 14.32 -10.70
N CYS A 153 -10.48 15.18 -9.70
CA CYS A 153 -11.38 14.89 -8.60
C CYS A 153 -12.83 15.12 -9.04
N LYS A 154 -13.67 14.09 -8.91
CA LYS A 154 -15.07 14.11 -9.33
C LYS A 154 -15.99 13.88 -8.13
N PRO A 155 -17.15 14.55 -8.06
CA PRO A 155 -18.11 14.31 -6.99
C PRO A 155 -18.83 12.98 -7.20
N PHE A 156 -19.20 12.33 -6.11
CA PHE A 156 -20.06 11.14 -6.10
C PHE A 156 -20.92 11.10 -4.83
N ILE A 157 -21.90 10.20 -4.78
CA ILE A 157 -22.74 9.97 -3.60
C ILE A 157 -22.25 8.72 -2.89
N TYR A 158 -21.75 8.91 -1.67
CA TYR A 158 -21.34 7.83 -0.79
C TYR A 158 -22.52 7.36 0.07
N GLY A 159 -22.71 6.04 0.11
CA GLY A 159 -23.75 5.36 0.87
C GLY A 159 -23.61 5.45 2.39
N GLY A 160 -22.45 5.90 2.89
CA GLY A 160 -22.20 6.15 4.32
C GLY A 160 -21.44 5.04 5.05
N CYS A 161 -21.26 3.86 4.44
CA CYS A 161 -20.42 2.79 4.99
C CYS A 161 -19.77 1.96 3.87
N GLY A 162 -18.68 1.22 4.18
CA GLY A 162 -18.08 0.18 3.33
C GLY A 162 -17.45 0.63 1.99
N GLY A 163 -17.28 1.93 1.78
CA GLY A 163 -16.51 2.48 0.66
C GLY A 163 -15.01 2.34 0.86
N ASN A 164 -14.23 2.57 -0.19
CA ASN A 164 -12.76 2.55 -0.10
C ASN A 164 -12.15 3.95 0.20
N SER A 165 -10.82 4.02 0.28
CA SER A 165 -10.07 5.23 0.64
C SER A 165 -10.06 6.35 -0.42
N ASN A 166 -10.55 6.11 -1.64
CA ASN A 166 -10.74 7.15 -2.66
C ASN A 166 -12.05 7.91 -2.41
N ASN A 167 -12.19 8.44 -1.19
CA ASN A 167 -13.41 9.04 -0.67
C ASN A 167 -13.04 10.22 0.22
N PHE A 168 -13.20 11.43 -0.32
CA PHE A 168 -12.80 12.69 0.30
C PHE A 168 -14.02 13.56 0.60
N MET A 169 -13.92 14.36 1.67
CA MET A 169 -14.99 15.26 2.11
C MET A 169 -15.15 16.45 1.17
N SER A 170 -14.06 16.97 0.63
CA SER A 170 -14.02 18.11 -0.28
C SER A 170 -13.20 17.83 -1.55
N ASN A 171 -13.36 18.67 -2.56
CA ASN A 171 -12.55 18.60 -3.79
C ASN A 171 -11.08 18.88 -3.46
N GLU A 172 -10.84 19.86 -2.59
CA GLU A 172 -9.52 20.31 -2.19
C GLU A 172 -8.75 19.22 -1.45
N ASP A 173 -9.43 18.47 -0.56
CA ASP A 173 -8.83 17.31 0.12
C ASP A 173 -8.46 16.19 -0.86
N CYS A 174 -9.33 15.94 -1.86
CA CYS A 174 -9.04 14.99 -2.93
C CYS A 174 -7.82 15.43 -3.75
N LEU A 175 -7.79 16.69 -4.18
CA LEU A 175 -6.68 17.25 -4.97
C LEU A 175 -5.38 17.19 -4.18
N ARG A 176 -5.38 17.59 -2.91
CA ARG A 176 -4.20 17.54 -2.04
C ARG A 176 -3.68 16.12 -1.89
N ALA A 177 -4.57 15.13 -1.77
CA ALA A 177 -4.17 13.74 -1.63
C ALA A 177 -3.69 13.10 -2.92
N CYS A 178 -4.20 13.54 -4.09
CA CYS A 178 -4.13 12.75 -5.32
C CYS A 178 -3.58 13.46 -6.55
N ASN A 179 -3.58 14.78 -6.58
CA ASN A 179 -3.15 15.54 -7.74
C ASN A 179 -1.78 16.21 -7.48
N PRO A 180 -0.70 15.75 -8.15
CA PRO A 180 0.64 16.32 -7.95
C PRO A 180 0.74 17.79 -8.36
N THR A 181 -0.18 18.31 -9.20
CA THR A 181 -0.17 19.72 -9.60
C THR A 181 -0.50 20.66 -8.44
N VAL A 182 -1.05 20.16 -7.32
CA VAL A 182 -1.30 20.98 -6.14
C VAL A 182 -0.01 21.65 -5.65
N CYS A 183 1.11 20.94 -5.71
CA CYS A 183 2.39 21.44 -5.21
C CYS A 183 2.97 22.57 -6.09
N THR A 184 2.43 22.83 -7.28
CA THR A 184 2.86 23.94 -8.14
C THR A 184 1.98 25.18 -8.03
N LEU A 185 0.86 25.12 -7.30
CA LEU A 185 -0.01 26.27 -7.07
C LEU A 185 0.62 27.26 -6.09
N THR A 186 0.23 28.53 -6.18
CA THR A 186 0.62 29.55 -5.19
C THR A 186 -0.21 29.43 -3.92
N ALA A 187 0.37 29.65 -2.75
CA ALA A 187 -0.43 29.71 -1.51
C ALA A 187 -1.43 30.88 -1.56
N GLU A 188 -2.70 30.61 -1.24
CA GLU A 188 -3.77 31.61 -1.25
C GLU A 188 -4.37 31.78 0.14
N ALA A 189 -4.31 33.00 0.68
CA ALA A 189 -4.95 33.35 1.95
C ALA A 189 -6.49 33.32 1.85
N GLY A 190 -7.04 33.63 0.68
CA GLY A 190 -8.48 33.77 0.48
C GLY A 190 -9.05 35.09 1.08
N PRO A 191 -10.35 35.37 0.87
CA PRO A 191 -10.95 36.68 1.18
C PRO A 191 -11.44 36.82 2.63
N CYS A 192 -11.43 35.76 3.43
CA CYS A 192 -11.84 35.82 4.84
C CYS A 192 -10.71 36.32 5.75
N ASN A 193 -11.07 36.75 6.97
CA ASN A 193 -10.17 37.45 7.89
C ASN A 193 -9.81 36.64 9.15
N ALA A 194 -9.79 35.30 9.05
CA ALA A 194 -9.25 34.47 10.14
C ALA A 194 -7.71 34.45 10.10
N TYR A 195 -7.09 34.20 11.25
CA TYR A 195 -5.65 33.96 11.33
C TYR A 195 -5.41 32.47 11.54
N ILE A 196 -5.25 31.72 10.45
CA ILE A 196 -5.05 30.27 10.49
C ILE A 196 -3.68 29.93 9.88
N PRO A 197 -2.65 29.66 10.69
CA PRO A 197 -1.36 29.20 10.18
C PRO A 197 -1.52 27.90 9.40
N ARG A 198 -1.00 27.89 8.17
CA ARG A 198 -1.02 26.75 7.25
C ARG A 198 0.32 26.62 6.56
N TRP A 199 0.56 25.48 5.93
CA TRP A 199 1.77 25.21 5.15
C TRP A 199 1.44 25.13 3.67
N ALA A 200 2.34 25.60 2.81
CA ALA A 200 2.25 25.48 1.37
C ALA A 200 3.62 25.10 0.81
N TYR A 201 3.64 24.37 -0.30
CA TYR A 201 4.88 24.05 -1.00
C TYR A 201 5.26 25.19 -1.94
N ASN A 202 6.50 25.68 -1.81
CA ASN A 202 7.10 26.56 -2.79
C ASN A 202 7.87 25.70 -3.80
N PHE A 203 7.30 25.53 -4.99
CA PHE A 203 7.92 24.70 -6.03
C PHE A 203 9.27 25.23 -6.53
N LEU A 204 9.47 26.56 -6.53
CA LEU A 204 10.73 27.18 -6.96
C LEU A 204 11.85 26.95 -5.93
N LEU A 205 11.52 27.02 -4.64
CA LEU A 205 12.48 26.79 -3.56
C LEU A 205 12.59 25.31 -3.16
N GLY A 206 11.70 24.46 -3.68
CA GLY A 206 11.65 23.03 -3.38
C GLY A 206 11.35 22.71 -1.92
N ARG A 207 10.60 23.57 -1.20
CA ARG A 207 10.34 23.39 0.24
C ARG A 207 8.96 23.89 0.66
N CYS A 208 8.44 23.30 1.73
CA CYS A 208 7.26 23.82 2.42
C CYS A 208 7.59 25.08 3.21
N TYR A 209 6.64 26.02 3.26
CA TYR A 209 6.71 27.24 4.05
C TYR A 209 5.36 27.54 4.69
N MET A 210 5.37 28.23 5.83
CA MET A 210 4.16 28.63 6.51
C MET A 210 3.58 29.91 5.89
N PHE A 211 2.26 29.99 5.77
CA PHE A 211 1.51 31.20 5.42
C PHE A 211 0.24 31.31 6.29
N VAL A 212 -0.43 32.47 6.27
CA VAL A 212 -1.68 32.68 6.98
C VAL A 212 -2.85 32.49 6.02
N TYR A 213 -3.68 31.48 6.30
CA TYR A 213 -4.94 31.26 5.61
C TYR A 213 -6.06 32.02 6.32
N GLY A 214 -6.83 32.76 5.53
CA GLY A 214 -7.97 33.59 5.95
C GLY A 214 -9.19 32.81 6.40
N GLY A 215 -9.21 31.49 6.21
CA GLY A 215 -10.28 30.60 6.67
C GLY A 215 -11.38 30.30 5.67
N CYS A 216 -11.37 30.93 4.48
CA CYS A 216 -12.26 30.55 3.38
C CYS A 216 -11.60 30.75 2.02
N GLY A 217 -12.05 29.99 1.02
CA GLY A 217 -11.51 30.03 -0.34
C GLY A 217 -10.11 29.41 -0.45
N GLY A 218 -9.26 30.04 -1.26
CA GLY A 218 -7.93 29.53 -1.54
C GLY A 218 -7.92 28.29 -2.42
N ASN A 219 -6.78 27.62 -2.48
CA ASN A 219 -6.58 26.41 -3.27
C ASN A 219 -5.99 25.26 -2.42
N ALA A 220 -5.75 24.11 -3.05
CA ALA A 220 -5.33 22.89 -2.37
C ALA A 220 -3.88 22.91 -1.85
N ASN A 221 -3.03 23.88 -2.24
CA ASN A 221 -1.68 24.04 -1.69
C ASN A 221 -1.72 24.71 -0.31
N ASN A 222 -2.41 24.04 0.60
CA ASN A 222 -2.79 24.52 1.91
C ASN A 222 -2.93 23.30 2.83
N PHE A 223 -1.89 23.06 3.62
CA PHE A 223 -1.71 21.91 4.50
C PHE A 223 -1.77 22.33 5.97
N GLU A 224 -2.26 21.46 6.84
CA GLU A 224 -2.37 21.78 8.27
C GLU A 224 -1.01 21.74 8.97
N THR A 225 -0.14 20.83 8.54
CA THR A 225 1.20 20.64 9.14
C THR A 225 2.31 20.66 8.09
N GLN A 226 3.51 21.04 8.50
CA GLN A 226 4.71 20.96 7.66
C GLN A 226 4.94 19.55 7.13
N SER A 227 4.82 18.56 8.02
CA SER A 227 5.03 17.14 7.68
C SER A 227 4.05 16.64 6.62
N GLU A 228 2.79 17.08 6.66
CA GLU A 228 1.80 16.75 5.64
C GLU A 228 2.18 17.34 4.28
N CYS A 229 2.56 18.63 4.25
CA CYS A 229 3.03 19.30 3.04
C CYS A 229 4.25 18.59 2.45
N GLU A 230 5.26 18.29 3.28
CA GLU A 230 6.49 17.64 2.85
C GLU A 230 6.23 16.23 2.32
N LYS A 231 5.37 15.46 3.01
CA LYS A 231 4.99 14.12 2.58
C LYS A 231 4.31 14.11 1.22
N VAL A 232 3.46 15.11 0.95
CA VAL A 232 2.72 15.21 -0.32
C VAL A 232 3.62 15.77 -1.42
N CYS A 233 4.43 16.79 -1.14
CA CYS A 233 5.08 17.59 -2.18
C CYS A 233 6.58 17.35 -2.39
N ASN A 234 7.32 16.74 -1.46
CA ASN A 234 8.78 16.60 -1.60
C ASN A 234 9.21 15.73 -2.79
N SER A 235 8.34 14.85 -3.32
CA SER A 235 8.61 14.07 -4.53
C SER A 235 8.47 14.87 -5.83
N THR A 236 7.96 16.11 -5.78
CA THR A 236 7.63 16.92 -6.97
C THR A 236 8.81 17.77 -7.45
N ARG A 237 10.04 17.53 -6.96
CA ARG A 237 11.21 18.33 -7.34
C ARG A 237 11.48 18.19 -8.85
N PRO A 238 11.44 19.27 -9.64
CA PRO A 238 12.01 19.24 -10.98
C PRO A 238 13.51 18.99 -10.84
N PHE A 239 14.04 18.03 -11.59
CA PHE A 239 15.48 17.96 -11.84
C PHE A 239 15.89 19.25 -12.57
N ILE A 240 16.26 20.28 -11.81
CA ILE A 240 17.04 21.39 -12.35
C ILE A 240 18.48 20.88 -12.37
N LEU A 241 18.93 20.46 -13.56
CA LEU A 241 20.34 20.22 -13.89
C LEU A 241 21.10 21.55 -13.88
#